data_AF-R4KHM9-F1
#
_entry.id   AF-R4KHM9-F1
#
_cell.length_a   1.000
_cell.length_b   1.000
_cell.length_c   1.000
_cell.angle_alpha   90.00
_cell.angle_beta   90.00
_cell.angle_gamma   90.00
#
_symmetry.space_group_name_H-M   'P 1'
#
loop_
_entity.id
_entity.type
_entity.pdbx_description
1 polymer ?
#
loop_
_entity_poly.entity_id
_entity_poly.type
_entity_poly.pdbx_seq_one_letter_code
_entity_poly.pdbx_strand_id
1 'polypeptide(L)' 'MKSDSQYRLTISGDNPRQYHLHSRWLAELYLQTYRQMGKMICIEKLVEGLWQPVHL' A
#
# COMPACT_ATOMS: atom_id res chain seq x y z
N MET A 1 6.59 12.49 17.92
CA MET A 1 6.71 12.74 16.46
C MET A 1 5.69 11.86 15.75
N LYS A 2 4.76 12.43 14.99
CA LYS A 2 3.91 11.64 14.10
C LYS A 2 4.82 11.16 12.97
N SER A 3 5.12 9.86 12.96
CA SER A 3 5.79 9.24 11.83
C SER A 3 4.78 9.27 10.68
N ASP A 4 4.84 10.30 9.82
CA ASP A 4 3.98 10.45 8.64
C ASP A 4 4.29 9.33 7.64
N SER A 5 3.82 8.13 7.97
CA SER A 5 4.01 6.95 7.16
C SER A 5 2.92 6.97 6.09
N GLN A 6 3.26 7.53 4.94
CA GLN A 6 2.42 7.49 3.76
C GLN A 6 2.70 6.20 3.00
N TYR A 7 1.64 5.47 2.70
CA TYR A 7 1.65 4.22 1.96
C TYR A 7 0.84 4.38 0.68
N ARG A 8 1.26 3.67 -0.35
CA ARG A 8 0.57 3.60 -1.63
C ARG A 8 0.36 2.15 -1.99
N LEU A 9 -0.90 1.77 -2.20
CA LEU A 9 -1.28 0.43 -2.60
C LEU A 9 -1.75 0.47 -4.04
N THR A 10 -1.20 -0.38 -4.88
CA THR A 10 -1.58 -0.52 -6.28
C THR A 10 -2.11 -1.92 -6.51
N ILE A 11 -3.41 -2.06 -6.82
CA ILE A 11 -4.05 -3.34 -7.10
C ILE A 11 -4.15 -3.50 -8.61
N SER A 12 -3.51 -4.54 -9.13
CA SER A 12 -3.49 -4.86 -10.57
C SER A 12 -4.84 -5.41 -11.03
N GLY A 13 -5.15 -5.18 -12.31
CA GLY A 13 -6.36 -5.62 -12.99
C GLY A 13 -6.57 -4.83 -14.28
N ASP A 14 -7.70 -5.04 -14.95
CA ASP A 14 -8.02 -4.34 -16.23
C ASP A 14 -8.06 -2.82 -16.06
N ASN A 15 -8.41 -2.34 -14.86
CA ASN A 15 -8.29 -0.95 -14.46
C ASN A 15 -7.56 -0.88 -13.11
N PRO A 16 -6.24 -0.60 -13.10
CA PRO A 16 -5.45 -0.55 -11.89
C PRO A 16 -5.99 0.47 -10.89
N ARG A 17 -6.16 0.06 -9.63
CA ARG A 17 -6.62 0.94 -8.55
C ARG A 17 -5.46 1.33 -7.66
N GLN A 18 -5.38 2.61 -7.31
CA GLN A 18 -4.35 3.14 -6.42
C GLN A 18 -4.98 3.79 -5.20
N TYR A 19 -4.47 3.46 -4.01
CA TYR A 19 -4.92 4.00 -2.74
C TYR A 19 -3.74 4.62 -1.97
N HIS A 20 -3.95 5.80 -1.40
CA HIS A 20 -2.97 6.49 -0.54
C HIS A 20 -3.46 6.41 0.91
N LEU A 21 -2.66 5.81 1.78
CA LEU A 21 -3.00 5.54 3.18
C LEU A 21 -1.97 6.17 4.11
N HIS A 22 -2.43 6.81 5.19
CA HIS A 22 -1.57 7.43 6.20
C HIS A 22 -1.41 6.59 7.47
N SER A 23 -1.71 5.29 7.38
CA SER A 23 -1.68 4.35 8.51
C SER A 23 -1.09 3.02 8.08
N ARG A 24 -0.07 2.57 8.80
CA ARG A 24 0.55 1.25 8.60
C ARG A 24 -0.45 0.12 8.80
N TRP A 25 -1.20 0.18 9.90
CA TRP A 25 -2.19 -0.85 10.23
C TRP A 25 -3.27 -0.96 9.13
N LEU A 26 -3.75 0.17 8.61
CA LEU A 26 -4.74 0.16 7.54
C LEU A 26 -4.16 -0.40 6.23
N ALA A 27 -2.90 -0.07 5.93
CA ALA A 27 -2.19 -0.61 4.78
C ALA A 27 -2.00 -2.14 4.88
N GLU A 28 -1.66 -2.65 6.06
CA GLU A 28 -1.57 -4.10 6.34
C GLU A 28 -2.93 -4.79 6.16
N LEU A 29 -4.01 -4.21 6.70
CA LEU A 29 -5.37 -4.76 6.56
C LEU A 29 -5.79 -4.86 5.08
N TYR A 30 -5.58 -3.79 4.30
CA TYR A 30 -5.90 -3.79 2.87
C TYR A 30 -5.03 -4.80 2.11
N LEU A 31 -3.72 -4.83 2.40
CA LEU A 31 -2.79 -5.76 1.77
C LEU A 31 -3.23 -7.21 1.99
N GLN A 32 -3.57 -7.58 3.22
CA GLN A 32 -4.06 -8.92 3.56
C GLN A 32 -5.39 -9.22 2.85
N THR A 33 -6.34 -8.28 2.88
CA THR A 33 -7.67 -8.44 2.26
C THR A 33 -7.54 -8.74 0.76
N TYR A 34 -6.78 -7.93 0.02
CA TYR A 34 -6.61 -8.12 -1.42
C TYR A 34 -5.82 -9.38 -1.76
N ARG A 35 -4.80 -9.75 -0.96
CA ARG A 35 -4.09 -11.03 -1.12
C ARG A 35 -5.02 -12.22 -0.93
N GLN A 36 -5.88 -12.20 0.10
CA GLN A 36 -6.86 -13.26 0.34
C GLN A 36 -7.89 -13.39 -0.79
N MET A 37 -8.23 -12.28 -1.45
CA MET A 37 -9.07 -12.27 -2.65
C MET A 37 -8.33 -12.76 -3.93
N GLY A 38 -7.08 -13.18 -3.83
CA GLY A 38 -6.25 -13.58 -4.97
C GLY A 38 -5.86 -12.43 -5.90
N LYS A 39 -5.92 -11.18 -5.43
CA LYS A 39 -5.53 -10.01 -6.21
C LYS A 39 -4.03 -9.78 -6.11
N MET A 40 -3.41 -9.46 -7.24
CA MET A 40 -2.05 -8.96 -7.27
C MET A 40 -2.04 -7.52 -6.76
N ILE A 41 -1.26 -7.27 -5.72
CA ILE A 41 -1.18 -5.98 -5.05
C ILE A 41 0.28 -5.63 -4.74
N CYS A 42 0.67 -4.41 -5.09
CA CYS A 42 1.94 -3.81 -4.74
C CYS A 42 1.71 -2.79 -3.61
N ILE A 43 2.66 -2.70 -2.69
CA ILE A 43 2.65 -1.70 -1.63
C ILE A 43 3.98 -0.97 -1.57
N GLU A 44 3.91 0.35 -1.50
CA GLU A 44 5.05 1.24 -1.43
C GLU A 44 4.89 2.18 -0.24
N LYS A 45 6.01 2.66 0.30
CA LYS A 45 6.07 3.70 1.33
C LYS A 45 6.77 4.92 0.76
N LEU A 46 6.30 6.12 1.12
CA LEU A 46 7.00 7.35 0.80
C LEU A 46 8.21 7.49 1.74
N VAL A 47 9.40 7.49 1.17
CA VAL A 47 10.68 7.65 1.86
C VAL A 47 11.48 8.71 1.11
N GLU A 48 11.81 9.81 1.78
CA GLU A 48 12.59 10.92 1.20
C GLU A 48 11.99 11.47 -0.12
N GLY A 49 10.66 11.54 -0.20
CA GLY A 49 9.94 12.04 -1.37
C GLY A 49 9.81 11.03 -2.52
N LEU A 50 10.31 9.80 -2.37
CA LEU A 50 10.23 8.73 -3.35
C LEU A 50 9.37 7.57 -2.85
N TRP A 51 8.57 7.00 -3.74
CA TRP A 51 7.83 5.77 -3.44
C TRP A 51 8.75 4.56 -3.58
N GLN A 52 8.90 3.81 -2.49
CA GLN A 52 9.75 2.64 -2.44
C GLN A 52 8.93 1.40 -2.07
N PRO A 53 9.10 0.26 -2.75
CA PRO A 53 8.45 -0.99 -2.37
C PRO A 53 8.74 -1.33 -0.91
N VAL A 54 7.73 -1.82 -0.20
CA VAL A 54 7.88 -2.21 1.20
C VAL A 54 7.30 -3.60 1.45
N HIS A 55 7.96 -4.37 2.31
CA HIS A 55 7.39 -5.60 2.86
C HIS A 55 6.81 -5.26 4.23
N LEU A 56 5.48 -5.25 4.32
CA LEU A 56 4.73 -5.16 5.58
C LEU A 56 4.36 -6.55 6.08
#